data_AF-A0A094L4V6-F1
#
_entry.id   AF-A0A094L4V6-F1
#
_cell.length_a   1.000
_cell.length_b   1.000
_cell.length_c   1.000
_cell.angle_alpha   90.00
_cell.angle_beta   90.00
_cell.angle_gamma   90.00
#
_symmetry.space_group_name_H-M   'P 1'
#
loop_
_entity.id
_entity.type
_entity.pdbx_description
1 polymer ?
#
loop_
_entity_poly.entity_id
_entity_poly.type
_entity_poly.pdbx_seq_one_letter_code
_entity_poly.pdbx_strand_id
1 'polypeptide(L)'
;MSLMCDWLTVVIECPHEPIPSGALIDCDADGNVTRTIVKRTTVRSSFESSIQVKTNNVITRDDGSRIGTQLYLDGNFAKFLQGHNVFGSLDIPFLVAAGVQQALNQCQIPIYPFQLKRIMNGEFKVKRVDLTASYDCGTSENVDHWLQSASVMSRSRSGKPEITRGTVYFQKHSRRWSVKFYNKHREILKNKIPLHLLNSPIPAWTDGKLRAEVVIRSKELQKIAEQQLDNADIYGSDLTPKFCSTLFNSYMERIDMSDVHRIPQSAALSLPNALRGTYELWLNGFDMKSHLSTTTFYRHRREISSRLGVDISLPPPRAARNNVVPLLRVIEAKPVEVPNHLLPYMIKRGDFNVAI
;
A
#
# COMPACT_ATOMS: atom_id res chain seq x y z
N MET A 1 7.73 -14.29 3.43
CA MET A 1 6.50 -13.59 3.04
C MET A 1 6.61 -13.17 1.59
N SER A 2 5.60 -13.44 0.76
CA SER A 2 5.61 -12.97 -0.63
C SER A 2 5.20 -11.49 -0.68
N LEU A 3 6.10 -10.64 -1.18
CA LEU A 3 5.84 -9.23 -1.43
C LEU A 3 5.58 -9.04 -2.93
N MET A 4 4.64 -8.17 -3.28
CA MET A 4 4.39 -7.77 -4.66
C MET A 4 4.19 -6.28 -4.79
N CYS A 5 4.32 -5.77 -6.01
CA CYS A 5 3.99 -4.41 -6.35
C CYS A 5 2.53 -4.30 -6.82
N ASP A 6 1.71 -3.53 -6.11
CA ASP A 6 0.30 -3.35 -6.44
C ASP A 6 0.05 -2.12 -7.32
N TRP A 7 0.71 -1.01 -7.06
CA TRP A 7 0.51 0.23 -7.82
C TRP A 7 1.85 0.92 -8.08
N LEU A 8 2.01 1.46 -9.28
CA LEU A 8 3.16 2.28 -9.65
C LEU A 8 2.70 3.56 -10.33
N THR A 9 3.43 4.63 -10.05
CA THR A 9 3.45 5.82 -10.89
C THR A 9 4.88 6.01 -11.39
N VAL A 10 5.09 6.00 -12.72
CA VAL A 10 6.43 6.08 -13.32
C VAL A 10 6.51 7.15 -14.41
N VAL A 11 7.71 7.67 -14.61
CA VAL A 11 8.06 8.57 -15.73
C VAL A 11 9.26 7.98 -16.46
N ILE A 12 9.11 7.78 -17.76
CA ILE A 12 10.08 7.07 -18.60
C ILE A 12 10.55 8.02 -19.70
N GLU A 13 11.85 8.18 -19.87
CA GLU A 13 12.42 8.87 -21.03
C GLU A 13 12.29 7.96 -22.25
N CYS A 14 11.25 8.19 -23.05
CA CYS A 14 10.85 7.32 -24.13
C CYS A 14 10.34 8.18 -25.28
N PRO A 15 11.12 8.35 -26.37
CA PRO A 15 10.63 9.02 -27.57
C PRO A 15 9.49 8.22 -28.22
N HIS A 16 8.33 8.84 -28.41
CA HIS A 16 7.14 8.16 -28.97
C HIS A 16 6.24 9.16 -29.70
N GLU A 17 5.31 8.63 -30.49
CA GLU A 17 4.20 9.44 -31.00
C GLU A 17 3.36 9.95 -29.81
N PRO A 18 3.02 11.25 -29.73
CA PRO A 18 2.24 11.77 -28.62
C PRO A 18 0.90 11.06 -28.47
N ILE A 19 0.62 10.56 -27.26
CA ILE A 19 -0.62 9.85 -26.96
C ILE A 19 -1.80 10.81 -27.19
N PRO A 20 -2.76 10.46 -28.07
CA PRO A 20 -3.93 11.27 -28.31
C PRO A 20 -4.74 11.37 -27.03
N SER A 21 -4.73 12.56 -26.44
CA SER A 21 -5.37 12.86 -25.17
C SER A 21 -5.91 14.29 -25.21
N GLY A 22 -7.00 14.53 -24.51
CA GLY A 22 -7.52 15.89 -24.37
C GLY A 22 -6.50 16.79 -23.65
N ALA A 23 -6.65 18.10 -23.75
CA ALA A 23 -5.87 19.06 -22.99
C ALA A 23 -6.79 20.01 -22.22
N LEU A 24 -6.27 20.58 -21.13
CA LEU A 24 -6.79 21.80 -20.54
C LEU A 24 -5.89 22.94 -21.02
N ILE A 25 -6.49 23.92 -21.68
CA ILE A 25 -5.79 25.10 -22.20
C ILE A 25 -6.22 26.26 -21.32
N ASP A 26 -5.24 26.96 -20.76
CA ASP A 26 -5.41 28.22 -20.06
C ASP A 26 -5.08 29.34 -21.05
N CYS A 27 -6.00 30.29 -21.17
CA CYS A 27 -5.86 31.45 -22.06
C CYS A 27 -5.98 32.72 -21.24
N ASP A 28 -5.18 33.74 -21.57
CA ASP A 28 -5.35 35.07 -21.01
C ASP A 28 -6.58 35.80 -21.59
N ALA A 29 -6.85 37.00 -21.09
CA ALA A 29 -7.98 37.81 -21.54
C ALA A 29 -7.88 38.24 -23.03
N ASP A 30 -6.67 38.24 -23.59
CA ASP A 30 -6.39 38.57 -24.99
C ASP A 30 -6.49 37.34 -25.91
N GLY A 31 -6.75 36.16 -25.34
CA GLY A 31 -6.91 34.90 -26.07
C GLY A 31 -5.59 34.16 -26.34
N ASN A 32 -4.46 34.60 -25.79
CA ASN A 32 -3.19 33.89 -25.92
C ASN A 32 -3.15 32.70 -24.98
N VAL A 33 -2.65 31.57 -25.48
CA VAL A 33 -2.47 30.35 -24.67
C VAL A 33 -1.30 30.54 -23.72
N THR A 34 -1.57 30.65 -22.42
CA THR A 34 -0.55 30.80 -21.38
C THR A 34 -0.07 29.43 -20.89
N ARG A 35 -0.93 28.41 -20.91
CA ARG A 35 -0.60 27.08 -20.42
C ARG A 35 -1.42 25.99 -21.10
N THR A 36 -0.77 24.88 -21.44
CA THR A 36 -1.44 23.65 -21.88
C THR A 36 -1.11 22.50 -20.96
N ILE A 37 -2.13 21.87 -20.36
CA ILE A 37 -2.01 20.68 -19.52
C ILE A 37 -2.66 19.51 -20.24
N VAL A 38 -1.82 18.66 -20.83
CA VAL A 38 -2.27 17.39 -21.44
C VAL A 38 -2.92 16.51 -20.37
N LYS A 39 -4.13 16.01 -20.63
CA LYS A 39 -4.88 15.12 -19.72
C LYS A 39 -4.30 13.71 -19.78
N ARG A 40 -4.63 12.90 -18.77
CA ARG A 40 -4.34 11.48 -18.80
C ARG A 40 -5.41 10.75 -19.60
N THR A 41 -5.01 9.75 -20.38
CA THR A 41 -5.91 8.83 -21.05
C THR A 41 -5.95 7.52 -20.27
N THR A 42 -7.14 6.95 -20.13
CA THR A 42 -7.32 5.63 -19.51
C THR A 42 -7.15 4.56 -20.57
N VAL A 43 -6.18 3.67 -20.40
CA VAL A 43 -6.01 2.48 -21.23
C VAL A 43 -6.57 1.27 -20.48
N ARG A 44 -7.50 0.56 -21.12
CA ARG A 44 -8.12 -0.65 -20.58
C ARG A 44 -7.41 -1.89 -21.12
N SER A 45 -7.20 -2.89 -20.26
CA SER A 45 -6.73 -4.21 -20.68
C SER A 45 -7.89 -5.10 -21.09
N SER A 46 -7.56 -6.29 -21.58
CA SER A 46 -8.50 -7.39 -21.81
C SER A 46 -9.21 -7.88 -20.54
N PHE A 47 -8.76 -7.46 -19.35
CA PHE A 47 -9.32 -7.84 -18.06
C PHE A 47 -10.22 -6.76 -17.43
N GLU A 48 -10.62 -5.77 -18.22
CA GLU A 48 -11.43 -4.60 -17.80
C GLU A 48 -10.78 -3.71 -16.72
N SER A 49 -9.56 -4.04 -16.30
CA SER A 49 -8.72 -3.18 -15.48
C SER A 49 -8.05 -2.12 -16.36
N SER A 50 -7.63 -1.02 -15.75
CA SER A 50 -7.07 0.10 -16.50
C SER A 50 -5.92 0.77 -15.79
N ILE A 51 -5.02 1.33 -16.57
CA ILE A 51 -3.98 2.26 -16.11
C ILE A 51 -4.16 3.61 -16.82
N GLN A 52 -3.63 4.66 -16.21
CA GLN A 52 -3.58 5.98 -16.81
C GLN A 52 -2.25 6.14 -17.53
N VAL A 53 -2.30 6.64 -18.77
CA VAL A 53 -1.14 6.97 -19.57
C VAL A 53 -1.19 8.42 -20.02
N LYS A 54 -0.03 9.03 -20.22
CA LYS A 54 0.09 10.39 -20.73
C LYS A 54 1.47 10.61 -21.34
N THR A 55 1.53 11.38 -22.42
CA THR A 55 2.79 11.98 -22.87
C THR A 55 3.12 13.21 -22.03
N ASN A 56 4.25 13.14 -21.33
CA ASN A 56 4.90 14.28 -20.72
C ASN A 56 5.88 14.86 -21.74
N ASN A 57 5.83 16.18 -21.94
CA ASN A 57 6.67 16.93 -22.87
C ASN A 57 6.51 16.49 -24.34
N VAL A 58 6.20 17.45 -25.19
CA VAL A 58 6.08 17.25 -26.64
C VAL A 58 6.96 18.30 -27.31
N ILE A 59 7.83 17.83 -28.19
CA ILE A 59 8.63 18.70 -29.07
C ILE A 59 7.89 18.76 -30.40
N THR A 60 7.60 19.97 -30.87
CA THR A 60 7.11 20.22 -32.23
C THR A 60 8.31 20.63 -33.07
N ARG A 61 8.53 19.94 -34.19
CA ARG A 61 9.60 20.25 -35.15
C ARG A 61 9.13 21.28 -36.18
N ASP A 62 10.06 21.84 -36.94
CA ASP A 62 9.79 22.86 -37.96
C ASP A 62 8.87 22.35 -39.08
N ASP A 63 8.87 21.03 -39.35
CA ASP A 63 7.97 20.37 -40.30
C ASP A 63 6.55 20.13 -39.75
N GLY A 64 6.25 20.61 -38.53
CA GLY A 64 4.99 20.42 -37.84
C GLY A 64 4.83 19.05 -37.17
N SER A 65 5.79 18.13 -37.35
CA SER A 65 5.76 16.82 -36.68
C SER A 65 5.95 16.98 -35.16
N ARG A 66 5.27 16.13 -34.40
CA ARG A 66 5.29 16.17 -32.93
C ARG A 66 5.85 14.87 -32.38
N ILE A 67 6.78 14.98 -31.44
CA ILE A 67 7.37 13.84 -30.74
C ILE A 67 7.24 14.01 -29.23
N GLY A 68 6.65 13.00 -28.58
CA GLY A 68 6.65 12.89 -27.12
C GLY A 68 8.01 12.44 -26.63
N THR A 69 8.53 13.03 -25.56
CA THR A 69 9.86 12.65 -25.03
C THR A 69 9.78 11.86 -23.73
N GLN A 70 8.74 12.06 -22.93
CA GLN A 70 8.52 11.32 -21.69
C GLN A 70 7.16 10.64 -21.67
N LEU A 71 7.14 9.38 -21.25
CA LEU A 71 5.92 8.63 -21.01
C LEU A 71 5.62 8.59 -19.51
N TYR A 72 4.39 8.91 -19.14
CA TYR A 72 3.87 8.81 -17.79
C TYR A 72 2.87 7.67 -17.72
N LEU A 73 3.02 6.79 -16.72
CA LEU A 73 2.05 5.75 -16.41
C LEU A 73 1.70 5.75 -14.93
N ASP A 74 0.43 5.50 -14.60
CA ASP A 74 -0.09 5.48 -13.24
C ASP A 74 -1.21 4.44 -13.10
N GLY A 75 -0.98 3.39 -12.32
CA GLY A 75 -1.96 2.31 -12.19
C GLY A 75 -1.47 1.05 -11.50
N ASN A 76 -2.37 0.07 -11.43
CA ASN A 76 -2.08 -1.27 -10.93
C ASN A 76 -1.62 -2.19 -12.07
N PHE A 77 -0.31 -2.32 -12.24
CA PHE A 77 0.29 -3.07 -13.34
C PHE A 77 0.01 -4.58 -13.24
N ALA A 78 0.03 -5.17 -12.05
CA ALA A 78 -0.31 -6.58 -11.87
C ALA A 78 -1.75 -6.84 -12.33
N LYS A 79 -2.73 -6.10 -11.82
CA LYS A 79 -4.14 -6.23 -12.22
C LYS A 79 -4.34 -5.91 -13.71
N PHE A 80 -3.59 -4.97 -14.27
CA PHE A 80 -3.63 -4.65 -15.69
C PHE A 80 -3.19 -5.80 -16.58
N LEU A 81 -2.13 -6.52 -16.19
CA LEU A 81 -1.49 -7.54 -17.02
C LEU A 81 -2.01 -8.96 -16.82
N GLN A 82 -2.49 -9.32 -15.62
CA GLN A 82 -3.02 -10.68 -15.31
C GLN A 82 -4.47 -10.67 -14.81
N GLY A 83 -5.12 -9.50 -14.70
CA GLY A 83 -6.53 -9.38 -14.35
C GLY A 83 -6.87 -9.37 -12.85
N HIS A 84 -5.91 -9.63 -11.96
CA HIS A 84 -6.09 -9.58 -10.51
C HIS A 84 -4.84 -9.09 -9.77
N ASN A 85 -5.03 -8.64 -8.52
CA ASN A 85 -3.95 -8.23 -7.60
C ASN A 85 -4.02 -8.99 -6.27
N VAL A 86 -4.28 -10.28 -6.36
CA VAL A 86 -4.36 -11.17 -5.19
C VAL A 86 -2.96 -11.61 -4.75
N PHE A 87 -2.11 -11.86 -5.72
CA PHE A 87 -0.68 -12.04 -5.65
C PHE A 87 -0.11 -11.59 -7.00
N GLY A 88 1.20 -11.44 -7.11
CA GLY A 88 1.83 -10.83 -8.27
C GLY A 88 3.34 -10.75 -8.14
N SER A 89 3.98 -10.14 -9.12
CA SER A 89 5.42 -10.01 -9.17
C SER A 89 5.92 -8.79 -8.35
N LEU A 90 7.16 -8.89 -7.87
CA LEU A 90 7.95 -7.76 -7.38
C LEU A 90 9.04 -7.33 -8.38
N ASP A 91 9.08 -7.99 -9.55
CA ASP A 91 9.96 -7.58 -10.65
C ASP A 91 9.42 -6.32 -11.32
N ILE A 92 9.70 -5.17 -10.70
CA ILE A 92 9.17 -3.87 -11.10
C ILE A 92 9.59 -3.47 -12.52
N PRO A 93 10.87 -3.60 -12.94
CA PRO A 93 11.24 -3.34 -14.33
C PRO A 93 10.44 -4.17 -15.34
N PHE A 94 10.24 -5.47 -15.06
CA PHE A 94 9.40 -6.32 -15.89
C PHE A 94 7.93 -5.86 -15.95
N LEU A 95 7.32 -5.57 -14.79
CA LEU A 95 5.94 -5.10 -14.73
C LEU A 95 5.76 -3.82 -15.54
N VAL A 96 6.70 -2.88 -15.44
CA VAL A 96 6.65 -1.62 -16.18
C VAL A 96 6.86 -1.86 -17.67
N ALA A 97 7.84 -2.68 -18.08
CA ALA A 97 8.08 -2.98 -19.49
C ALA A 97 6.86 -3.64 -20.16
N ALA A 98 6.28 -4.67 -19.54
CA ALA A 98 5.07 -5.34 -20.02
C ALA A 98 3.87 -4.39 -20.04
N GLY A 99 3.72 -3.56 -19.00
CA GLY A 99 2.67 -2.55 -18.92
C GLY A 99 2.76 -1.50 -20.01
N VAL A 100 3.97 -1.00 -20.29
CA VAL A 100 4.23 -0.02 -21.36
C VAL A 100 3.95 -0.65 -22.72
N GLN A 101 4.47 -1.86 -22.98
CA GLN A 101 4.23 -2.55 -24.25
C GLN A 101 2.74 -2.72 -24.51
N GLN A 102 2.00 -3.25 -23.52
CA GLN A 102 0.56 -3.43 -23.68
C GLN A 102 -0.17 -2.08 -23.81
N ALA A 103 0.19 -1.07 -23.03
CA ALA A 103 -0.52 0.20 -23.07
C ALA A 103 -0.31 0.96 -24.39
N LEU A 104 0.91 0.97 -24.92
CA LEU A 104 1.19 1.60 -26.21
C LEU A 104 0.58 0.82 -27.38
N ASN A 105 0.56 -0.52 -27.31
CA ASN A 105 -0.16 -1.35 -28.30
C ASN A 105 -1.65 -0.99 -28.35
N GLN A 106 -2.31 -0.77 -27.20
CA GLN A 106 -3.71 -0.32 -27.15
C GLN A 106 -3.90 1.08 -27.73
N CYS A 107 -2.89 1.96 -27.61
CA CYS A 107 -2.88 3.27 -28.24
C CYS A 107 -2.46 3.23 -29.72
N GLN A 108 -2.15 2.06 -30.29
CA GLN A 108 -1.59 1.88 -31.64
C GLN A 108 -0.25 2.63 -31.86
N ILE A 109 0.51 2.83 -30.78
CA ILE A 109 1.81 3.49 -30.81
C ILE A 109 2.91 2.41 -30.77
N PRO A 110 3.84 2.38 -31.72
CA PRO A 110 4.91 1.40 -31.70
C PRO A 110 5.87 1.64 -30.53
N ILE A 111 6.31 0.56 -29.90
CA ILE A 111 7.45 0.57 -28.99
C ILE A 111 8.55 -0.34 -29.53
N TYR A 112 9.77 0.17 -29.52
CA TYR A 112 10.91 -0.53 -30.08
C TYR A 112 11.67 -1.34 -29.03
N PRO A 113 12.34 -2.44 -29.41
CA PRO A 113 13.01 -3.31 -28.46
C PRO A 113 14.08 -2.62 -27.60
N PHE A 114 14.82 -1.65 -28.15
CA PHE A 114 15.81 -0.90 -27.37
C PHE A 114 15.16 -0.08 -26.24
N GLN A 115 13.93 0.42 -26.43
CA GLN A 115 13.19 1.15 -25.41
C GLN A 115 12.74 0.21 -24.30
N LEU A 116 12.20 -0.96 -24.66
CA LEU A 116 11.84 -2.01 -23.70
C LEU A 116 13.07 -2.47 -22.91
N LYS A 117 14.23 -2.64 -23.55
CA LYS A 117 15.47 -3.01 -22.88
C LYS A 117 15.89 -1.99 -21.82
N ARG A 118 15.83 -0.69 -22.13
CA ARG A 118 16.11 0.38 -21.15
C ARG A 118 15.12 0.36 -19.98
N ILE A 119 13.83 0.13 -20.27
CA ILE A 119 12.81 -0.02 -19.22
C ILE A 119 13.09 -1.27 -18.36
N MET A 120 13.46 -2.39 -18.97
CA MET A 120 13.85 -3.62 -18.27
C MET A 120 15.11 -3.45 -17.41
N ASN A 121 16.01 -2.54 -17.79
CA ASN A 121 17.15 -2.15 -16.96
C ASN A 121 16.75 -1.22 -15.80
N GLY A 122 15.49 -0.80 -15.72
CA GLY A 122 15.01 0.08 -14.66
C GLY A 122 15.28 1.56 -14.91
N GLU A 123 15.57 1.97 -16.15
CA GLU A 123 15.87 3.37 -16.53
C GLU A 123 14.60 4.24 -16.59
N PHE A 124 13.87 4.31 -15.48
CA PHE A 124 12.69 5.15 -15.34
C PHE A 124 12.55 5.65 -13.90
N LYS A 125 11.99 6.84 -13.74
CA LYS A 125 11.77 7.47 -12.44
C LYS A 125 10.50 6.95 -11.80
N VAL A 126 10.56 6.63 -10.51
CA VAL A 126 9.41 6.18 -9.74
C VAL A 126 8.86 7.33 -8.90
N LYS A 127 7.59 7.67 -9.12
CA LYS A 127 6.88 8.73 -8.38
C LYS A 127 5.92 8.17 -7.33
N ARG A 128 5.56 6.89 -7.40
CA ARG A 128 4.81 6.19 -6.35
C ARG A 128 5.05 4.69 -6.48
N VAL A 129 5.11 4.00 -5.35
CA VAL A 129 5.08 2.55 -5.26
C VAL A 129 4.20 2.11 -4.10
N ASP A 130 3.31 1.16 -4.37
CA ASP A 130 2.49 0.49 -3.36
C ASP A 130 3.00 -0.95 -3.23
N LEU A 131 3.67 -1.24 -2.11
CA LEU A 131 4.21 -2.56 -1.77
C LEU A 131 3.22 -3.31 -0.90
N THR A 132 2.95 -4.56 -1.22
CA THR A 132 1.84 -5.29 -0.60
C THR A 132 2.21 -6.71 -0.23
N ALA A 133 1.75 -7.13 0.95
CA ALA A 133 1.95 -8.48 1.47
C ALA A 133 0.69 -8.97 2.17
N SER A 134 0.45 -10.27 2.10
CA SER A 134 -0.71 -10.90 2.72
C SER A 134 -0.30 -11.72 3.94
N TYR A 135 -1.18 -11.74 4.94
CA TYR A 135 -1.06 -12.52 6.15
C TYR A 135 -2.29 -13.42 6.28
N ASP A 136 -2.09 -14.64 6.78
CA ASP A 136 -3.15 -15.58 7.05
C ASP A 136 -3.63 -15.44 8.50
N CYS A 137 -4.92 -15.17 8.66
CA CYS A 137 -5.63 -15.15 9.94
C CYS A 137 -6.58 -16.36 10.07
N GLY A 138 -6.54 -17.30 9.13
CA GLY A 138 -7.36 -18.52 9.14
C GLY A 138 -8.71 -18.35 8.42
N THR A 139 -9.54 -17.38 8.83
CA THR A 139 -10.86 -17.14 8.19
C THR A 139 -11.12 -15.64 7.99
N SER A 140 -12.01 -15.29 7.06
CA SER A 140 -12.39 -13.90 6.82
C SER A 140 -12.91 -13.18 8.08
N GLU A 141 -13.65 -13.88 8.94
CA GLU A 141 -14.15 -13.35 10.21
C GLU A 141 -12.99 -13.00 11.15
N ASN A 142 -11.98 -13.85 11.22
CA ASN A 142 -10.77 -13.56 12.01
C ASN A 142 -10.05 -12.33 11.48
N VAL A 143 -10.01 -12.13 10.15
CA VAL A 143 -9.44 -10.90 9.56
C VAL A 143 -10.23 -9.67 10.00
N ASP A 144 -11.56 -9.74 10.02
CA ASP A 144 -12.39 -8.61 10.46
C ASP A 144 -12.20 -8.30 11.95
N HIS A 145 -12.11 -9.32 12.80
CA HIS A 145 -11.80 -9.17 14.22
C HIS A 145 -10.41 -8.59 14.44
N TRP A 146 -9.43 -9.00 13.62
CA TRP A 146 -8.10 -8.42 13.62
C TRP A 146 -8.14 -6.94 13.26
N LEU A 147 -8.87 -6.56 12.20
CA LEU A 147 -9.02 -5.17 11.77
C LEU A 147 -9.73 -4.30 12.81
N GLN A 148 -10.77 -4.84 13.46
CA GLN A 148 -11.46 -4.16 14.54
C GLN A 148 -10.51 -3.92 15.72
N SER A 149 -9.77 -4.94 16.14
CA SER A 149 -8.77 -4.83 17.21
C SER A 149 -7.69 -3.81 16.87
N ALA A 150 -7.13 -3.90 15.66
CA ALA A 150 -6.14 -2.95 15.15
C ALA A 150 -6.70 -1.52 15.18
N SER A 151 -7.94 -1.29 14.77
CA SER A 151 -8.51 0.06 14.72
C SER A 151 -8.60 0.79 16.06
N VAL A 152 -8.69 0.04 17.16
CA VAL A 152 -8.81 0.59 18.51
C VAL A 152 -7.45 0.67 19.20
N MET A 153 -6.66 -0.39 19.06
CA MET A 153 -5.45 -0.60 19.84
C MET A 153 -4.20 -0.08 19.13
N SER A 154 -4.16 -0.08 17.79
CA SER A 154 -2.95 0.32 17.08
C SER A 154 -2.75 1.84 17.04
N ARG A 155 -1.50 2.25 16.89
CA ARG A 155 -1.12 3.65 16.68
C ARG A 155 0.13 3.76 15.83
N SER A 156 0.30 4.92 15.21
CA SER A 156 1.57 5.35 14.63
C SER A 156 2.08 6.57 15.38
N ARG A 157 3.32 7.02 15.10
CA ARG A 157 3.83 8.31 15.60
C ARG A 157 2.92 9.50 15.27
N SER A 158 2.10 9.39 14.22
CA SER A 158 1.18 10.44 13.78
C SER A 158 -0.22 10.32 14.38
N GLY A 159 -0.46 9.33 15.25
CA GLY A 159 -1.74 9.12 15.92
C GLY A 159 -2.43 7.81 15.54
N LYS A 160 -3.73 7.76 15.86
CA LYS A 160 -4.61 6.59 15.68
C LYS A 160 -4.91 6.33 14.20
N PRO A 161 -5.25 5.07 13.85
CA PRO A 161 -5.73 4.76 12.52
C PRO A 161 -7.13 5.33 12.25
N GLU A 162 -7.46 5.47 10.98
CA GLU A 162 -8.80 5.81 10.48
C GLU A 162 -9.44 4.58 9.82
N ILE A 163 -10.70 4.29 10.13
CA ILE A 163 -11.45 3.21 9.47
C ILE A 163 -12.27 3.80 8.33
N THR A 164 -12.20 3.19 7.14
CA THR A 164 -13.11 3.52 6.04
C THR A 164 -13.49 2.26 5.29
N ARG A 165 -14.80 1.96 5.20
CA ARG A 165 -15.36 0.83 4.42
C ARG A 165 -14.73 -0.55 4.71
N GLY A 166 -14.33 -0.80 5.95
CA GLY A 166 -13.69 -2.06 6.37
C GLY A 166 -12.17 -2.10 6.18
N THR A 167 -11.54 -0.96 5.88
CA THR A 167 -10.10 -0.81 5.78
C THR A 167 -9.59 0.08 6.91
N VAL A 168 -8.52 -0.34 7.58
CA VAL A 168 -7.81 0.42 8.63
C VAL A 168 -6.65 1.16 7.97
N TYR A 169 -6.61 2.47 8.09
CA TYR A 169 -5.60 3.34 7.46
C TYR A 169 -4.72 4.04 8.51
N PHE A 170 -3.43 4.07 8.26
CA PHE A 170 -2.47 4.95 8.91
C PHE A 170 -2.01 6.00 7.91
N GLN A 171 -2.07 7.27 8.31
CA GLN A 171 -1.72 8.41 7.46
C GLN A 171 -2.46 8.46 6.12
N LYS A 172 -3.77 8.15 6.09
CA LYS A 172 -4.61 8.07 4.88
C LYS A 172 -4.42 9.22 3.88
N HIS A 173 -4.35 10.46 4.38
CA HIS A 173 -4.24 11.68 3.57
C HIS A 173 -2.80 12.18 3.36
N SER A 174 -1.80 11.42 3.79
CA SER A 174 -0.40 11.84 3.70
C SER A 174 0.09 11.87 2.26
N ARG A 175 0.74 12.97 1.90
CA ARG A 175 1.42 13.14 0.61
C ARG A 175 2.77 12.41 0.52
N ARG A 176 3.20 11.75 1.60
CA ARG A 176 4.49 11.05 1.71
C ARG A 176 4.30 9.54 1.71
N TRP A 177 3.62 8.99 2.70
CA TRP A 177 3.39 7.56 2.82
C TRP A 177 2.12 7.25 3.59
N SER A 178 1.54 6.08 3.38
CA SER A 178 0.41 5.58 4.15
C SER A 178 0.46 4.06 4.24
N VAL A 179 -0.04 3.49 5.33
CA VAL A 179 -0.21 2.04 5.45
C VAL A 179 -1.68 1.72 5.59
N LYS A 180 -2.15 0.65 4.97
CA LYS A 180 -3.54 0.21 5.09
C LYS A 180 -3.66 -1.29 5.22
N PHE A 181 -4.66 -1.71 6.00
CA PHE A 181 -5.00 -3.10 6.23
C PHE A 181 -6.46 -3.36 5.87
N TYR A 182 -6.73 -4.46 5.17
CA TYR A 182 -8.10 -4.84 4.83
C TYR A 182 -8.26 -6.34 4.59
N ASN A 183 -9.51 -6.80 4.60
CA ASN A 183 -9.87 -8.15 4.26
C ASN A 183 -9.88 -8.33 2.74
N LYS A 184 -8.92 -9.10 2.20
CA LYS A 184 -8.75 -9.25 0.75
C LYS A 184 -9.89 -10.06 0.12
N HIS A 185 -10.43 -11.04 0.83
CA HIS A 185 -11.58 -11.82 0.37
C HIS A 185 -12.80 -10.92 0.13
N ARG A 186 -13.15 -10.10 1.13
CA ARG A 186 -14.26 -9.14 1.04
C ARG A 186 -14.05 -8.09 -0.04
N GLU A 187 -12.80 -7.72 -0.33
CA GLU A 187 -12.47 -6.80 -1.41
C GLU A 187 -12.77 -7.41 -2.78
N ILE A 188 -12.39 -8.66 -3.02
CA ILE A 188 -12.65 -9.36 -4.30
C ILE A 188 -14.15 -9.58 -4.55
N LEU A 189 -14.91 -9.90 -3.49
CA LEU A 189 -16.36 -10.06 -3.60
C LEU A 189 -17.05 -8.76 -4.05
N LYS A 190 -16.52 -7.60 -3.65
CA LYS A 190 -17.02 -6.27 -4.04
C LYS A 190 -16.50 -5.85 -5.41
N ASN A 191 -15.20 -6.00 -5.64
CA ASN A 191 -14.50 -5.61 -6.85
C ASN A 191 -14.21 -6.87 -7.67
N LYS A 192 -15.23 -7.36 -8.40
CA LYS A 192 -15.13 -8.61 -9.15
C LYS A 192 -13.88 -8.64 -10.03
N ILE A 193 -13.18 -9.77 -9.98
CA ILE A 193 -12.13 -10.13 -10.93
C ILE A 193 -12.78 -10.73 -12.19
N PRO A 194 -12.07 -10.80 -13.34
CA PRO A 194 -12.58 -11.42 -14.56
C PRO A 194 -13.23 -12.79 -14.32
N LEU A 195 -14.29 -13.10 -15.08
CA LEU A 195 -15.12 -14.29 -14.86
C LEU A 195 -14.33 -15.61 -14.86
N HIS A 196 -13.33 -15.74 -15.74
CA HIS A 196 -12.47 -16.92 -15.79
C HIS A 196 -11.60 -17.10 -14.53
N LEU A 197 -11.28 -16.01 -13.83
CA LEU A 197 -10.55 -16.06 -12.56
C LEU A 197 -11.48 -16.29 -11.36
N LEU A 198 -12.76 -15.94 -11.46
CA LEU A 198 -13.75 -16.26 -10.40
C LEU A 198 -13.92 -17.77 -10.22
N ASN A 199 -13.79 -18.54 -11.30
CA ASN A 199 -13.87 -20.00 -11.27
C ASN A 199 -12.50 -20.68 -11.01
N SER A 200 -11.45 -19.90 -10.74
CA SER A 200 -10.12 -20.43 -10.42
C SER A 200 -9.97 -20.69 -8.91
N PRO A 201 -8.85 -21.29 -8.45
CA PRO A 201 -8.56 -21.42 -7.02
C PRO A 201 -8.27 -20.07 -6.30
N ILE A 202 -8.17 -18.95 -7.03
CA ILE A 202 -7.80 -17.63 -6.48
C ILE A 202 -8.80 -17.14 -5.43
N PRO A 203 -10.13 -17.11 -5.65
CA PRO A 203 -11.06 -16.58 -4.65
C PRO A 203 -11.06 -17.40 -3.37
N ALA A 204 -10.98 -18.73 -3.47
CA ALA A 204 -10.89 -19.61 -2.31
C ALA A 204 -9.63 -19.33 -1.48
N TRP A 205 -8.48 -19.12 -2.12
CA TRP A 205 -7.24 -18.80 -1.43
C TRP A 205 -7.29 -17.48 -0.63
N THR A 206 -8.11 -16.53 -1.06
CA THR A 206 -8.19 -15.21 -0.41
C THR A 206 -8.90 -15.23 0.93
N ASP A 207 -9.62 -16.29 1.25
CA ASP A 207 -10.27 -16.44 2.54
C ASP A 207 -9.23 -16.46 3.68
N GLY A 208 -9.53 -15.75 4.75
CA GLY A 208 -8.60 -15.53 5.86
C GLY A 208 -7.40 -14.66 5.56
N LYS A 209 -7.31 -14.04 4.38
CA LYS A 209 -6.15 -13.21 4.00
C LYS A 209 -6.35 -11.74 4.39
N LEU A 210 -5.60 -11.32 5.40
CA LEU A 210 -5.37 -9.93 5.76
C LEU A 210 -4.34 -9.34 4.81
N ARG A 211 -4.70 -8.29 4.06
CA ARG A 211 -3.75 -7.57 3.21
C ARG A 211 -3.18 -6.38 3.94
N ALA A 212 -1.84 -6.23 3.92
CA ALA A 212 -1.15 -5.02 4.30
C ALA A 212 -0.57 -4.33 3.05
N GLU A 213 -0.78 -3.02 2.92
CA GLU A 213 -0.23 -2.23 1.81
C GLU A 213 0.50 -1.01 2.34
N VAL A 214 1.77 -0.88 1.98
CA VAL A 214 2.63 0.27 2.24
C VAL A 214 2.69 1.10 0.96
N VAL A 215 2.11 2.29 1.00
CA VAL A 215 2.09 3.25 -0.10
C VAL A 215 3.16 4.30 0.15
N ILE A 216 4.09 4.47 -0.79
CA ILE A 216 5.16 5.47 -0.73
C ILE A 216 5.04 6.37 -1.96
N ARG A 217 4.92 7.68 -1.73
CA ARG A 217 4.67 8.71 -2.75
C ARG A 217 5.91 9.57 -2.98
N SER A 218 5.87 10.39 -4.03
CA SER A 218 7.05 11.06 -4.60
C SER A 218 7.89 11.83 -3.58
N LYS A 219 7.28 12.56 -2.65
CA LYS A 219 8.01 13.34 -1.63
C LYS A 219 8.80 12.47 -0.65
N GLU A 220 8.32 11.26 -0.37
CA GLU A 220 9.03 10.33 0.50
C GLU A 220 10.08 9.55 -0.29
N LEU A 221 9.78 9.16 -1.54
CA LEU A 221 10.76 8.54 -2.43
C LEU A 221 11.96 9.45 -2.69
N GLN A 222 11.75 10.74 -2.96
CA GLN A 222 12.83 11.72 -3.14
C GLN A 222 13.70 11.83 -1.88
N LYS A 223 13.07 11.93 -0.70
CA LYS A 223 13.80 11.92 0.57
C LYS A 223 14.64 10.64 0.73
N ILE A 224 14.08 9.47 0.38
CA ILE A 224 14.81 8.20 0.45
C ILE A 224 15.98 8.19 -0.54
N ALA A 225 15.78 8.67 -1.76
CA ALA A 225 16.83 8.74 -2.78
C ALA A 225 17.99 9.61 -2.30
N GLU A 226 17.71 10.80 -1.79
CA GLU A 226 18.70 11.73 -1.26
C GLU A 226 19.46 11.14 -0.07
N GLN A 227 18.75 10.46 0.85
CA GLN A 227 19.34 10.00 2.11
C GLN A 227 20.04 8.65 2.03
N GLN A 228 19.63 7.77 1.11
CA GLN A 228 20.09 6.38 1.07
C GLN A 228 20.87 6.04 -0.21
N LEU A 229 20.65 6.79 -1.30
CA LEU A 229 21.22 6.49 -2.63
C LEU A 229 22.05 7.63 -3.22
N ASP A 230 22.14 8.78 -2.52
CA ASP A 230 22.80 10.01 -3.02
C ASP A 230 22.31 10.44 -4.42
N ASN A 231 21.01 10.22 -4.68
CA ASN A 231 20.35 10.48 -5.96
C ASN A 231 19.15 11.42 -5.78
N ALA A 232 18.78 12.15 -6.84
CA ALA A 232 17.64 13.08 -6.81
C ALA A 232 16.27 12.39 -6.90
N ASP A 233 16.20 11.20 -7.49
CA ASP A 233 14.98 10.42 -7.68
C ASP A 233 15.29 8.92 -7.48
N ILE A 234 14.27 8.14 -7.13
CA ILE A 234 14.33 6.67 -7.17
C ILE A 234 14.11 6.21 -8.61
N TYR A 235 14.96 5.32 -9.10
CA TYR A 235 14.82 4.63 -10.38
C TYR A 235 14.28 3.21 -10.22
N GLY A 236 13.74 2.65 -11.30
CA GLY A 236 13.26 1.27 -11.34
C GLY A 236 14.34 0.25 -10.95
N SER A 237 15.60 0.52 -11.29
CA SER A 237 16.76 -0.29 -10.94
C SER A 237 17.02 -0.38 -9.44
N ASP A 238 16.66 0.66 -8.69
CA ASP A 238 16.89 0.75 -7.25
C ASP A 238 15.89 -0.12 -6.46
N LEU A 239 14.70 -0.36 -7.04
CA LEU A 239 13.61 -1.13 -6.43
C LEU A 239 13.84 -2.65 -6.52
N THR A 240 15.01 -3.10 -6.11
CA THR A 240 15.33 -4.52 -5.96
C THR A 240 14.41 -5.18 -4.92
N PRO A 241 14.18 -6.51 -4.99
CA PRO A 241 13.37 -7.22 -4.00
C PRO A 241 13.83 -7.02 -2.56
N LYS A 242 15.15 -6.95 -2.34
CA LYS A 242 15.76 -6.69 -1.03
C LYS A 242 15.43 -5.28 -0.54
N PHE A 243 15.63 -4.27 -1.38
CA PHE A 243 15.33 -2.88 -1.04
C PHE A 243 13.83 -2.69 -0.74
N CYS A 244 12.96 -3.27 -1.57
CA CYS A 244 11.51 -3.23 -1.35
C CYS A 244 11.11 -3.91 -0.02
N SER A 245 11.73 -5.04 0.33
CA SER A 245 11.47 -5.73 1.60
C SER A 245 11.91 -4.88 2.81
N THR A 246 13.09 -4.26 2.73
CA THR A 246 13.57 -3.33 3.76
C THR A 246 12.65 -2.13 3.90
N LEU A 247 12.23 -1.52 2.79
CA LEU A 247 11.24 -0.43 2.81
C LEU A 247 9.95 -0.90 3.48
N PHE A 248 9.34 -1.97 2.99
CA PHE A 248 8.08 -2.49 3.52
C PHE A 248 8.15 -2.69 5.05
N ASN A 249 9.16 -3.40 5.54
CA ASN A 249 9.36 -3.66 6.96
C ASN A 249 9.56 -2.36 7.75
N SER A 250 10.39 -1.43 7.26
CA SER A 250 10.65 -0.16 7.95
C SER A 250 9.42 0.74 8.12
N TYR A 251 8.41 0.61 7.26
CA TYR A 251 7.14 1.33 7.39
C TYR A 251 6.13 0.57 8.26
N MET A 252 6.14 -0.76 8.19
CA MET A 252 5.35 -1.62 9.07
C MET A 252 5.76 -1.46 10.53
N GLU A 253 7.06 -1.35 10.82
CA GLU A 253 7.59 -1.10 12.18
C GLU A 253 7.17 0.25 12.77
N ARG A 254 6.72 1.21 11.94
CA ARG A 254 6.19 2.50 12.43
C ARG A 254 4.80 2.37 13.05
N ILE A 255 4.16 1.20 12.90
CA ILE A 255 2.86 0.89 13.46
C ILE A 255 3.08 0.09 14.74
N ASP A 256 2.74 0.72 15.85
CA ASP A 256 2.73 0.11 17.16
C ASP A 256 1.41 -0.65 17.34
N MET A 257 1.51 -1.97 17.43
CA MET A 257 0.39 -2.91 17.65
C MET A 257 0.41 -3.48 19.08
N SER A 258 1.27 -2.96 19.98
CA SER A 258 1.50 -3.55 21.31
C SER A 258 0.26 -3.57 22.21
N ASP A 259 -0.71 -2.69 21.96
CA ASP A 259 -2.00 -2.68 22.66
C ASP A 259 -2.93 -3.86 22.22
N VAL A 260 -2.64 -4.58 21.12
CA VAL A 260 -3.52 -5.67 20.60
C VAL A 260 -3.46 -6.94 21.45
N HIS A 261 -2.37 -7.16 22.20
CA HIS A 261 -2.18 -8.37 22.98
C HIS A 261 -1.66 -8.06 24.39
N ARG A 262 -2.55 -8.24 25.37
CA ARG A 262 -2.33 -8.53 26.80
C ARG A 262 -2.88 -7.48 27.74
N ILE A 263 -4.09 -7.76 28.22
CA ILE A 263 -4.41 -7.44 29.62
C ILE A 263 -4.80 -8.75 30.29
N PRO A 264 -3.83 -9.60 30.69
CA PRO A 264 -4.14 -10.63 31.67
C PRO A 264 -4.45 -9.91 32.98
N GLN A 265 -5.56 -10.25 33.61
CA GLN A 265 -5.99 -9.72 34.91
C GLN A 265 -4.92 -9.91 36.01
N SER A 266 -3.99 -10.86 35.82
CA SER A 266 -2.82 -11.09 36.67
C SER A 266 -1.68 -10.07 36.51
N ALA A 267 -1.67 -9.22 35.48
CA ALA A 267 -0.66 -8.17 35.28
C ALA A 267 -0.73 -7.05 36.34
N ALA A 268 -1.90 -6.85 36.96
CA ALA A 268 -2.05 -5.90 38.07
C ALA A 268 -1.17 -6.28 39.28
N LEU A 269 -0.88 -7.57 39.47
CA LEU A 269 -0.08 -8.07 40.58
C LEU A 269 1.41 -7.70 40.47
N SER A 270 1.93 -7.53 39.25
CA SER A 270 3.33 -7.14 39.02
C SER A 270 3.56 -5.62 39.13
N LEU A 271 2.48 -4.83 39.22
CA LEU A 271 2.58 -3.39 39.42
C LEU A 271 2.83 -3.03 40.89
N PRO A 272 3.64 -1.99 41.18
CA PRO A 272 3.70 -1.33 42.48
C PRO A 272 2.31 -0.84 42.91
N ASN A 273 2.03 -0.86 44.21
CA ASN A 273 0.70 -0.55 44.75
C ASN A 273 0.10 0.78 44.22
N ALA A 274 0.93 1.82 44.07
CA ALA A 274 0.48 3.11 43.54
C ALA A 274 0.01 3.06 42.06
N LEU A 275 0.66 2.23 41.23
CA LEU A 275 0.26 2.04 39.83
C LEU A 275 -0.90 1.06 39.70
N ARG A 276 -0.97 0.06 40.59
CA ARG A 276 -2.06 -0.94 40.61
C ARG A 276 -3.43 -0.27 40.76
N GLY A 277 -3.58 0.64 41.71
CA GLY A 277 -4.86 1.36 41.90
C GLY A 277 -5.27 2.19 40.68
N THR A 278 -4.31 2.85 40.03
CA THR A 278 -4.58 3.60 38.78
C THR A 278 -5.00 2.66 37.65
N TYR A 279 -4.33 1.54 37.51
CA TYR A 279 -4.61 0.55 36.47
C TYR A 279 -5.98 -0.12 36.65
N GLU A 280 -6.37 -0.45 37.89
CA GLU A 280 -7.68 -1.01 38.21
C GLU A 280 -8.83 -0.02 37.94
N LEU A 281 -8.67 1.24 38.35
CA LEU A 281 -9.66 2.28 38.03
C LEU A 281 -9.78 2.48 36.52
N TRP A 282 -8.65 2.53 35.82
CA TRP A 282 -8.65 2.60 34.37
C TRP A 282 -9.36 1.41 33.72
N LEU A 283 -9.09 0.17 34.17
CA LEU A 283 -9.75 -1.05 33.69
C LEU A 283 -11.28 -1.02 33.87
N ASN A 284 -11.75 -0.40 34.95
CA ASN A 284 -13.18 -0.25 35.23
C ASN A 284 -13.84 0.91 34.46
N GLY A 285 -13.11 1.57 33.55
CA GLY A 285 -13.66 2.58 32.64
C GLY A 285 -13.64 4.01 33.20
N PHE A 286 -12.92 4.26 34.29
CA PHE A 286 -12.77 5.61 34.81
C PHE A 286 -11.77 6.43 33.96
N ASP A 287 -12.06 7.71 33.74
CA ASP A 287 -11.15 8.62 33.04
C ASP A 287 -9.99 9.05 33.94
N MET A 288 -8.79 8.55 33.65
CA MET A 288 -7.62 8.83 34.48
C MET A 288 -7.19 10.30 34.47
N LYS A 289 -7.60 11.09 33.46
CA LYS A 289 -7.31 12.54 33.44
C LYS A 289 -8.16 13.34 34.41
N SER A 290 -9.37 12.86 34.74
CA SER A 290 -10.23 13.50 35.74
C SER A 290 -9.91 13.05 37.16
N HIS A 291 -9.33 11.85 37.32
CA HIS A 291 -9.06 11.24 38.63
C HIS A 291 -7.63 11.45 39.14
N LEU A 292 -6.70 11.90 38.30
CA LEU A 292 -5.30 12.16 38.69
C LEU A 292 -4.90 13.58 38.33
N SER A 293 -3.98 14.17 39.09
CA SER A 293 -3.32 15.40 38.67
C SER A 293 -2.53 15.17 37.38
N THR A 294 -2.39 16.22 36.56
CA THR A 294 -1.70 16.15 35.26
C THR A 294 -0.32 15.50 35.36
N THR A 295 0.47 15.88 36.37
CA THR A 295 1.82 15.33 36.59
C THR A 295 1.79 13.84 36.93
N THR A 296 0.87 13.43 37.81
CA THR A 296 0.71 12.02 38.21
C THR A 296 0.20 11.17 37.05
N PHE A 297 -0.74 11.70 36.25
CA PHE A 297 -1.27 11.04 35.06
C PHE A 297 -0.15 10.70 34.07
N TYR A 298 0.68 11.67 33.66
CA TYR A 298 1.75 11.41 32.69
C TYR A 298 2.84 10.49 33.25
N ARG A 299 3.16 10.60 34.54
CA ARG A 299 4.10 9.68 35.21
C ARG A 299 3.56 8.24 35.20
N HIS A 300 2.34 8.03 35.67
CA HIS A 300 1.70 6.72 35.72
C HIS A 300 1.52 6.13 34.32
N ARG A 301 1.10 6.94 33.33
CA ARG A 301 0.99 6.53 31.92
C ARG A 301 2.32 6.00 31.38
N ARG A 302 3.42 6.72 31.61
CA ARG A 302 4.75 6.28 31.14
C ARG A 302 5.19 4.99 31.83
N GLU A 303 5.02 4.90 33.15
CA GLU A 303 5.44 3.73 33.92
C GLU A 303 4.59 2.48 33.59
N ILE A 304 3.27 2.62 33.47
CA ILE A 304 2.36 1.52 33.09
C ILE A 304 2.61 1.09 31.64
N SER A 305 2.80 2.04 30.71
CA SER A 305 3.12 1.73 29.32
C SER A 305 4.48 1.01 29.20
N SER A 306 5.49 1.42 29.96
CA SER A 306 6.80 0.77 29.98
C SER A 306 6.74 -0.67 30.53
N ARG A 307 5.94 -0.92 31.58
CA ARG A 307 5.89 -2.22 32.25
C ARG A 307 4.92 -3.21 31.59
N LEU A 308 3.76 -2.72 31.17
CA LEU A 308 2.65 -3.55 30.69
C LEU A 308 2.32 -3.36 29.21
N GLY A 309 2.94 -2.40 28.53
CA GLY A 309 2.59 -2.05 27.16
C GLY A 309 1.26 -1.30 27.02
N VAL A 310 0.60 -0.95 28.13
CA VAL A 310 -0.76 -0.38 28.13
C VAL A 310 -0.74 1.15 28.23
N ASP A 311 -1.51 1.83 27.39
CA ASP A 311 -1.71 3.29 27.47
C ASP A 311 -3.02 3.67 28.17
N ILE A 312 -2.93 4.08 29.44
CA ILE A 312 -4.09 4.50 30.26
C ILE A 312 -4.76 5.80 29.80
N SER A 313 -4.23 6.49 28.78
CA SER A 313 -4.91 7.62 28.15
C SER A 313 -5.99 7.20 27.15
N LEU A 314 -6.04 5.91 26.83
CA LEU A 314 -7.04 5.30 25.96
C LEU A 314 -8.15 4.70 26.80
N PRO A 315 -9.38 4.52 26.29
CA PRO A 315 -10.40 3.73 26.99
C PRO A 315 -9.91 2.29 27.20
N PRO A 316 -10.20 1.65 28.35
CA PRO A 316 -9.90 0.24 28.53
C PRO A 316 -10.66 -0.61 27.49
N PRO A 317 -10.11 -1.76 27.06
CA PRO A 317 -10.91 -2.73 26.32
C PRO A 317 -12.09 -3.13 27.19
N ARG A 318 -13.32 -3.03 26.65
CA ARG A 318 -14.57 -3.27 27.39
C ARG A 318 -14.44 -4.50 28.26
N ALA A 319 -14.42 -4.31 29.58
CA ALA A 319 -14.50 -5.40 30.53
C ALA A 319 -15.84 -6.11 30.30
N ALA A 320 -15.80 -7.31 29.73
CA ALA A 320 -16.92 -8.23 29.83
C ALA A 320 -17.07 -8.52 31.33
N ARG A 321 -18.11 -7.96 31.96
CA ARG A 321 -18.57 -8.40 33.27
C ARG A 321 -18.99 -9.86 33.12
N ASN A 322 -18.09 -10.80 33.37
CA ASN A 322 -18.42 -12.19 33.66
C ASN A 322 -17.20 -12.90 34.26
N ASN A 323 -17.44 -13.62 35.36
CA ASN A 323 -16.46 -14.39 36.15
C ASN A 323 -15.90 -15.63 35.41
N VAL A 324 -16.05 -15.68 34.09
CA VAL A 324 -15.53 -16.71 33.21
C VAL A 324 -14.36 -16.07 32.49
N VAL A 325 -13.14 -16.58 32.73
CA VAL A 325 -11.97 -16.20 31.92
C VAL A 325 -12.36 -16.44 30.47
N PRO A 326 -12.54 -15.40 29.63
CA PRO A 326 -12.83 -15.63 28.24
C PRO A 326 -11.63 -16.38 27.67
N LEU A 327 -11.86 -17.52 27.02
CA LEU A 327 -10.81 -18.15 26.22
C LEU A 327 -10.44 -17.15 25.12
N LEU A 328 -9.44 -16.32 25.39
CA LEU A 328 -8.93 -15.31 24.47
C LEU A 328 -8.22 -16.04 23.34
N ARG A 329 -8.94 -16.26 22.23
CA ARG A 329 -8.34 -16.75 20.99
C ARG A 329 -7.48 -15.62 20.42
N VAL A 330 -6.16 -15.79 20.49
CA VAL A 330 -5.21 -14.88 19.84
C VAL A 330 -5.30 -15.10 18.33
N ILE A 331 -5.69 -14.07 17.58
CA ILE A 331 -5.67 -14.08 16.12
C ILE A 331 -4.26 -13.69 15.68
N GLU A 332 -3.45 -14.67 15.33
CA GLU A 332 -2.11 -14.46 14.79
C GLU A 332 -2.18 -14.20 13.28
N ALA A 333 -1.59 -13.10 12.82
CA ALA A 333 -1.45 -12.79 11.40
C ALA A 333 -0.13 -13.36 10.88
N LYS A 334 -0.18 -14.54 10.25
CA LYS A 334 1.03 -15.25 9.78
C LYS A 334 1.41 -14.83 8.37
N PRO A 335 2.64 -14.41 8.08
CA PRO A 335 3.03 -14.06 6.72
C PRO A 335 2.84 -15.25 5.77
N VAL A 336 2.26 -15.03 4.60
CA VAL A 336 1.95 -16.10 3.64
C VAL A 336 2.79 -15.98 2.37
N GLU A 337 3.11 -17.13 1.77
CA GLU A 337 3.71 -17.25 0.44
C GLU A 337 2.65 -17.59 -0.59
N VAL A 338 2.93 -17.35 -1.87
CA VAL A 338 2.06 -17.82 -2.96
C VAL A 338 2.24 -19.33 -3.10
N PRO A 339 1.20 -20.16 -2.91
CA PRO A 339 1.29 -21.60 -3.07
C PRO A 339 1.63 -22.00 -4.51
N ASN A 340 2.34 -23.13 -4.68
CA ASN A 340 2.77 -23.63 -5.99
C ASN A 340 1.63 -23.78 -7.00
N HIS A 341 0.45 -24.24 -6.56
CA HIS A 341 -0.72 -24.42 -7.43
C HIS A 341 -1.33 -23.11 -7.93
N LEU A 342 -0.97 -21.96 -7.34
CA LEU A 342 -1.40 -20.63 -7.78
C LEU A 342 -0.36 -19.92 -8.68
N LEU A 343 0.88 -20.41 -8.73
CA LEU A 343 1.94 -19.84 -9.57
C LEU A 343 1.62 -19.77 -11.08
N PRO A 344 0.76 -20.63 -11.67
CA PRO A 344 0.32 -20.46 -13.06
C PRO A 344 -0.51 -19.19 -13.32
N TYR A 345 -1.14 -18.62 -12.28
CA TYR A 345 -1.91 -17.38 -12.38
C TYR A 345 -1.08 -16.13 -12.08
N MET A 346 0.19 -16.30 -11.73
CA MET A 346 1.10 -15.20 -11.45
C MET A 346 1.93 -14.89 -12.69
N ILE A 347 1.90 -13.62 -13.09
CA ILE A 347 2.65 -13.10 -14.23
C ILE A 347 4.17 -13.30 -14.10
N LYS A 348 4.80 -13.75 -15.18
CA LYS A 348 6.23 -14.04 -15.28
C LYS A 348 6.82 -13.42 -16.55
N ARG A 349 8.15 -13.25 -16.57
CA ARG A 349 8.88 -12.68 -17.71
C ARG A 349 8.55 -13.37 -19.04
N GLY A 350 8.38 -14.69 -19.04
CA GLY A 350 8.08 -15.47 -20.25
C GLY A 350 6.71 -15.21 -20.88
N ASP A 351 5.80 -14.53 -20.18
CA ASP A 351 4.44 -14.26 -20.68
C ASP A 351 4.42 -13.10 -21.69
N PHE A 352 5.51 -12.30 -21.75
CA PHE A 352 5.61 -11.12 -22.60
C PHE A 352 6.94 -11.11 -23.34
N ASN A 353 6.89 -10.71 -24.62
CA ASN A 353 8.10 -10.51 -25.42
C ASN A 353 8.72 -9.13 -25.12
N VAL A 354 9.20 -8.96 -23.89
CA VAL A 354 9.84 -7.73 -23.38
C VAL A 354 11.34 -7.90 -23.11
N ALA A 355 11.83 -9.14 -23.13
CA ALA A 355 13.24 -9.46 -22.98
C ALA A 355 13.83 -9.80 -24.37
N ILE A 356 14.70 -8.91 -24.87
CA ILE A 356 15.77 -9.31 -25.81
C ILE A 356 17.07 -9.35 -25.03
#